data_AF-A0A0Q0DER9-F1
#
_entry.id   AF-A0A0Q0DER9-F1
#
_cell.length_a   1.000
_cell.length_b   1.000
_cell.length_c   1.000
_cell.angle_alpha   90.00
_cell.angle_beta   90.00
_cell.angle_gamma   90.00
#
_symmetry.space_group_name_H-M   'P 1'
#
loop_
_entity.id
_entity.type
_entity.pdbx_description
1 polymer ?
#
loop_
_entity_poly.entity_id
_entity_poly.type
_entity_poly.pdbx_seq_one_letter_code
_entity_poly.pdbx_strand_id
1 'polypeptide(L)'
;MLLLLKHSDKQAPRGDNSMSLSASQRIVHRLAPWALPVLLLAIWQLSVSAGWLSTRILPAPSAVIEAGATLVASGEIWTHLAISGWRAGIGFAIGGGIGLALGFITGLSKWGERLLDSSVQMIRNVPHLALIPL
;
A
#
# COMPACT_ATOMS: atom_id res chain seq x y z
N MET A 1 67.37 13.94 -30.84
CA MET A 1 68.16 12.72 -30.61
C MET A 1 67.51 11.96 -29.47
N LEU A 2 66.93 10.82 -29.81
CA LEU A 2 66.40 9.75 -28.96
C LEU A 2 65.20 10.10 -28.04
N LEU A 3 63.95 9.83 -28.43
CA LEU A 3 63.30 8.51 -28.44
C LEU A 3 63.49 7.74 -27.12
N LEU A 4 62.36 7.21 -26.60
CA LEU A 4 62.22 6.27 -25.49
C LEU A 4 62.30 6.97 -24.12
N LEU A 5 61.18 7.27 -23.47
CA LEU A 5 60.42 6.26 -22.75
C LEU A 5 58.91 6.54 -22.79
N LYS A 6 58.30 6.08 -23.88
CA LYS A 6 56.91 5.63 -23.91
C LYS A 6 56.82 4.33 -23.09
N HIS A 7 56.78 4.45 -21.77
CA HIS A 7 56.11 3.46 -20.91
C HIS A 7 54.66 3.95 -20.81
N SER A 8 53.76 3.71 -21.77
CA SER A 8 53.18 2.41 -22.10
C SER A 8 52.94 1.51 -20.88
N ASP A 9 52.51 2.09 -19.77
CA ASP A 9 51.67 1.35 -18.84
C ASP A 9 50.34 1.11 -19.54
N LYS A 10 50.21 -0.10 -20.05
CA LYS A 10 48.98 -0.68 -20.55
C LYS A 10 47.95 -0.59 -19.42
N GLN A 11 47.09 0.42 -19.46
CA GLN A 11 45.76 0.26 -18.90
C GLN A 11 45.10 -0.86 -19.70
N ALA A 12 45.24 -2.08 -19.18
CA ALA A 12 44.45 -3.20 -19.63
C ALA A 12 42.98 -2.77 -19.58
N PRO A 13 42.17 -3.09 -20.60
CA PRO A 13 40.74 -2.97 -20.45
C PRO A 13 40.39 -3.83 -19.22
N ARG A 14 40.04 -3.18 -18.11
CA ARG A 14 39.30 -3.86 -17.05
C ARG A 14 38.08 -4.37 -17.78
N GLY A 15 38.08 -5.67 -18.06
CA GLY A 15 36.95 -6.36 -18.62
C GLY A 15 35.77 -5.97 -17.76
N ASP A 16 34.95 -5.08 -18.30
CA ASP A 16 33.57 -4.97 -17.96
C ASP A 16 32.99 -6.35 -18.29
N ASN A 17 33.22 -7.30 -17.40
CA ASN A 17 32.41 -8.49 -17.25
C ASN A 17 31.07 -7.99 -16.67
N SER A 18 30.39 -7.10 -17.39
CA SER A 18 28.95 -7.06 -17.44
C SER A 18 28.56 -8.41 -18.00
N MET A 19 28.56 -9.41 -17.11
CA MET A 19 28.06 -10.74 -17.34
C MET A 19 26.76 -10.52 -18.10
N SER A 20 26.78 -10.82 -19.40
CA SER A 20 25.60 -10.77 -20.21
C SER A 20 24.74 -11.91 -19.67
N LEU A 21 23.98 -11.62 -18.62
CA LEU A 21 23.08 -12.58 -18.01
C LEU A 21 22.27 -13.14 -19.17
N SER A 22 22.39 -14.45 -19.39
CA SER A 22 21.56 -15.16 -20.35
C SER A 22 20.11 -14.73 -20.12
N ALA A 23 19.30 -14.63 -21.17
CA ALA A 23 17.88 -14.26 -21.03
C ALA A 23 17.18 -15.06 -19.90
N SER A 24 17.59 -16.32 -19.70
CA SER A 24 17.18 -17.18 -18.60
C SER A 24 17.59 -16.65 -17.21
N GLN A 25 18.84 -16.23 -17.00
CA GLN A 25 19.31 -15.68 -15.72
C GLN A 25 18.65 -14.33 -15.38
N ARG A 26 18.30 -13.53 -16.39
CA ARG A 26 17.54 -12.28 -16.18
C ARG A 26 16.12 -12.56 -15.68
N ILE A 27 15.47 -13.59 -16.22
CA ILE A 27 14.13 -14.02 -15.80
C ILE A 27 14.17 -14.56 -14.37
N VAL A 28 15.16 -15.41 -14.03
CA VAL A 28 15.30 -15.95 -12.66
C VAL A 28 15.53 -14.83 -11.64
N HIS A 29 16.39 -13.85 -11.92
CA HIS A 29 16.59 -12.72 -11.00
C HIS A 29 15.34 -11.84 -10.81
N ARG A 30 14.49 -11.74 -11.84
CA ARG A 30 13.23 -10.98 -11.78
C ARG A 30 12.12 -11.75 -11.04
N LEU A 31 12.13 -13.08 -11.13
CA LEU A 31 11.12 -13.94 -10.51
C LEU A 31 11.50 -14.41 -9.11
N ALA A 32 12.79 -14.40 -8.74
CA ALA A 32 13.26 -14.81 -7.42
C ALA A 32 12.55 -14.11 -6.25
N PRO A 33 12.24 -12.79 -6.30
CA PRO A 33 11.48 -12.14 -5.23
C PRO A 33 10.04 -12.63 -5.08
N TRP A 34 9.44 -13.19 -6.15
CA TRP A 34 8.07 -13.69 -6.14
C TRP A 34 7.94 -15.11 -5.58
N ALA A 35 9.05 -15.85 -5.46
CA ALA A 35 9.03 -17.21 -4.92
C ALA A 35 8.52 -17.25 -3.48
N LEU A 36 8.94 -16.29 -2.64
CA LEU A 36 8.53 -16.22 -1.24
C LEU A 36 7.01 -15.96 -1.06
N PRO A 37 6.40 -14.92 -1.65
CA PRO A 37 4.96 -14.71 -1.50
C PRO A 37 4.14 -15.84 -2.12
N VAL A 38 4.56 -16.40 -3.26
CA VAL A 38 3.85 -17.54 -3.86
C VAL A 38 3.91 -18.78 -2.97
N LEU A 39 5.06 -19.09 -2.39
CA LEU A 39 5.21 -20.20 -1.45
C LEU A 39 4.33 -19.99 -0.21
N LEU A 40 4.27 -18.77 0.31
CA LEU A 40 3.41 -18.43 1.43
C LEU A 40 1.92 -18.62 1.09
N LEU A 41 1.48 -18.15 -0.08
CA LEU A 41 0.11 -18.38 -0.57
C LEU A 41 -0.20 -19.87 -0.73
N ALA A 42 0.75 -20.66 -1.24
CA ALA A 42 0.58 -22.10 -1.41
C ALA A 42 0.46 -22.82 -0.06
N ILE A 43 1.35 -22.53 0.90
CA ILE A 43 1.27 -23.07 2.27
C ILE A 43 -0.05 -22.69 2.91
N TRP A 44 -0.48 -21.44 2.75
CA TRP A 44 -1.74 -20.97 3.29
C TRP A 44 -2.94 -21.70 2.68
N GLN A 45 -3.04 -21.76 1.34
CA GLN A 45 -4.09 -22.51 0.64
C GLN A 45 -4.14 -23.96 1.11
N LEU A 46 -2.98 -24.63 1.20
CA LEU A 46 -2.89 -26.01 1.66
C LEU A 46 -3.35 -26.14 3.10
N SER A 47 -2.93 -25.24 3.99
CA SER A 47 -3.31 -25.26 5.42
C SER A 47 -4.82 -25.13 5.62
N VAL A 48 -5.49 -24.29 4.83
CA VAL A 48 -6.95 -24.15 4.88
C VAL A 48 -7.63 -25.39 4.28
N SER A 49 -7.16 -25.87 3.12
CA SER A 49 -7.75 -27.04 2.44
C SER A 49 -7.58 -28.35 3.23
N ALA A 50 -6.49 -28.48 3.99
CA ALA A 50 -6.23 -29.62 4.88
C ALA A 50 -6.99 -29.53 6.21
N GLY A 51 -7.76 -28.46 6.44
CA GLY A 51 -8.55 -28.26 7.65
C GLY A 51 -7.72 -27.86 8.88
N TRP A 52 -6.44 -27.54 8.72
CA TRP A 52 -5.59 -27.06 9.83
C TRP A 52 -5.96 -25.64 10.27
N LEU A 53 -6.55 -24.85 9.35
CA LEU A 53 -7.00 -23.50 9.59
C LEU A 53 -8.51 -23.37 9.32
N SER A 54 -9.22 -22.74 10.24
CA SER A 54 -10.67 -22.53 10.10
C SER A 54 -10.97 -21.52 8.99
N THR A 55 -11.79 -21.94 8.01
CA THR A 55 -12.30 -21.10 6.92
C THR A 55 -13.14 -19.92 7.41
N ARG A 56 -13.63 -19.95 8.66
CA ARG A 56 -14.39 -18.86 9.29
C ARG A 56 -13.51 -17.69 9.72
N ILE A 57 -12.27 -17.99 10.14
CA ILE A 57 -11.32 -16.96 10.56
C ILE A 57 -10.49 -16.51 9.36
N LEU A 58 -10.13 -17.45 8.49
CA LEU A 58 -9.18 -17.20 7.43
C LEU A 58 -9.54 -18.03 6.17
N PRO A 59 -10.32 -17.45 5.23
CA PRO A 59 -10.78 -18.15 4.04
C PRO A 59 -9.61 -18.48 3.11
N ALA A 60 -9.74 -19.55 2.33
CA ALA A 60 -8.70 -19.92 1.36
C ALA A 60 -8.54 -18.84 0.28
N PRO A 61 -7.32 -18.56 -0.22
CA PRO A 61 -7.10 -17.65 -1.34
C PRO A 61 -8.02 -17.90 -2.53
N SER A 62 -8.29 -19.16 -2.88
CA SER A 62 -9.21 -19.52 -3.95
C SER A 62 -10.65 -19.04 -3.71
N ALA A 63 -11.12 -19.15 -2.47
CA ALA A 63 -12.47 -18.72 -2.09
C ALA A 63 -12.62 -17.19 -2.17
N VAL A 64 -11.54 -16.45 -1.86
CA VAL A 64 -11.52 -14.98 -2.02
C VAL A 64 -11.65 -14.59 -3.49
N ILE A 65 -10.94 -15.28 -4.38
CA ILE A 65 -11.01 -15.04 -5.83
C ILE A 65 -12.40 -15.37 -6.38
N GLU A 66 -12.96 -16.51 -5.99
CA GLU A 66 -14.30 -16.95 -6.41
C GLU A 66 -15.39 -15.98 -5.95
N ALA A 67 -15.34 -15.54 -4.68
CA ALA A 67 -16.24 -14.52 -4.16
C ALA A 67 -16.10 -13.21 -4.97
N GLY A 68 -14.87 -12.77 -5.21
CA GLY A 68 -14.60 -11.58 -6.03
C GLY A 68 -15.18 -11.69 -7.45
N ALA A 69 -14.95 -12.83 -8.13
CA ALA A 69 -15.49 -13.08 -9.46
C ALA A 69 -17.03 -13.08 -9.46
N THR A 70 -17.64 -13.67 -8.45
CA THR A 70 -19.10 -13.71 -8.27
C THR A 70 -19.68 -12.30 -8.08
N LEU A 71 -19.07 -11.48 -7.22
CA LEU A 71 -19.49 -10.09 -6.99
C LEU A 71 -19.32 -9.20 -8.23
N VAL A 72 -18.28 -9.44 -9.03
CA VAL A 72 -18.06 -8.73 -10.29
C VAL A 72 -19.10 -9.16 -11.33
N ALA A 73 -19.38 -10.45 -11.44
CA ALA A 73 -20.38 -10.99 -12.38
C ALA A 73 -21.81 -10.58 -12.01
N SER A 74 -22.15 -10.52 -10.73
CA SER A 74 -23.46 -10.04 -10.25
C SER A 74 -23.63 -8.53 -10.40
N GLY A 75 -22.54 -7.78 -10.55
CA GLY A 75 -22.53 -6.32 -10.59
C GLY A 75 -22.74 -5.65 -9.23
N GLU A 76 -22.97 -6.42 -8.16
CA GLU A 76 -23.20 -5.91 -6.80
C GLU A 76 -21.99 -5.15 -6.25
N ILE A 77 -20.77 -5.48 -6.71
CA ILE A 77 -19.55 -4.78 -6.30
C ILE A 77 -19.63 -3.27 -6.56
N TRP A 78 -20.29 -2.86 -7.64
CA TRP A 78 -20.47 -1.45 -7.98
C TRP A 78 -21.44 -0.77 -7.03
N THR A 79 -22.51 -1.45 -6.65
CA THR A 79 -23.49 -0.95 -5.67
C THR A 79 -22.83 -0.77 -4.30
N HIS A 80 -22.07 -1.76 -3.82
CA HIS A 80 -21.35 -1.67 -2.56
C HIS A 80 -20.31 -0.54 -2.57
N LEU A 81 -19.55 -0.44 -3.65
CA LEU A 81 -18.56 0.62 -3.83
C LEU A 81 -19.25 1.99 -3.86
N ALA A 82 -20.34 2.15 -4.61
CA ALA A 82 -21.09 3.39 -4.71
C ALA A 82 -21.67 3.83 -3.35
N ILE A 83 -22.28 2.92 -2.59
CA ILE A 83 -22.83 3.24 -1.26
C ILE A 83 -21.72 3.64 -0.29
N SER A 84 -20.60 2.90 -0.28
CA SER A 84 -19.44 3.22 0.56
C SER A 84 -18.83 4.58 0.18
N GLY A 85 -18.69 4.84 -1.12
CA GLY A 85 -18.13 6.05 -1.68
C GLY A 85 -19.03 7.25 -1.44
N TRP A 86 -20.34 7.09 -1.58
CA TRP A 86 -21.33 8.13 -1.29
C TRP A 86 -21.30 8.55 0.17
N ARG A 87 -21.27 7.58 1.09
CA ARG A 87 -21.12 7.85 2.53
C ARG A 87 -19.82 8.58 2.85
N ALA A 88 -18.70 8.10 2.29
CA ALA A 88 -17.40 8.75 2.47
C ALA A 88 -17.40 10.17 1.90
N GLY A 89 -18.01 10.37 0.72
CA GLY A 89 -18.13 11.65 0.05
C GLY A 89 -18.96 12.66 0.83
N ILE A 90 -20.11 12.26 1.36
CA ILE A 90 -20.93 13.12 2.24
C ILE A 90 -20.15 13.46 3.52
N GLY A 91 -19.56 12.46 4.17
CA GLY A 91 -18.77 12.68 5.39
C GLY A 91 -17.61 13.65 5.15
N PHE A 92 -16.91 13.50 4.02
CA PHE A 92 -15.84 14.39 3.60
C PHE A 92 -16.36 15.80 3.28
N ALA A 93 -17.47 15.94 2.56
CA ALA A 93 -18.03 17.24 2.22
C ALA A 93 -18.47 18.02 3.47
N ILE A 94 -19.16 17.36 4.40
CA ILE A 94 -19.61 17.97 5.65
C ILE A 94 -18.43 18.27 6.57
N GLY A 95 -17.63 17.24 6.89
CA GLY A 95 -16.50 17.38 7.81
C GLY A 95 -15.41 18.31 7.26
N GLY A 96 -15.08 18.17 5.98
CA GLY A 96 -14.13 19.02 5.28
C GLY A 96 -14.65 20.45 5.14
N GLY A 97 -15.94 20.65 4.83
CA GLY A 97 -16.53 21.99 4.77
C GLY A 97 -16.50 22.71 6.11
N ILE A 98 -16.90 22.04 7.19
CA ILE A 98 -16.84 22.59 8.56
C ILE A 98 -15.39 22.84 8.97
N GLY A 99 -14.50 21.86 8.77
CA GLY A 99 -13.08 21.96 9.13
C GLY A 99 -12.38 23.09 8.38
N LEU A 100 -12.67 23.25 7.09
CA LEU A 100 -12.15 24.33 6.27
C LEU A 100 -12.67 25.69 6.76
N ALA A 101 -13.97 25.84 7.01
CA ALA A 101 -14.54 27.08 7.54
C ALA A 101 -13.91 27.47 8.89
N LEU A 102 -13.80 26.51 9.83
CA LEU A 102 -13.15 26.73 11.12
C LEU A 102 -11.66 27.06 10.96
N GLY A 103 -10.95 26.36 10.05
CA GLY A 103 -9.55 26.62 9.74
C GLY A 103 -9.31 28.02 9.15
N PHE A 104 -10.23 28.52 8.32
CA PHE A 104 -10.19 29.90 7.84
C PHE A 104 -10.39 30.89 9.00
N ILE A 105 -11.35 30.64 9.90
CA ILE A 105 -11.61 31.51 11.05
C ILE A 105 -10.40 31.57 11.98
N THR A 106 -9.76 30.43 12.29
CA THR A 106 -8.56 30.40 13.14
C THR A 106 -7.34 31.01 12.45
N GLY A 107 -7.17 30.77 11.14
CA GLY A 107 -6.03 31.30 10.38
C GLY A 107 -6.06 32.81 10.15
N LEU A 108 -7.24 33.41 10.03
CA LEU A 108 -7.39 34.85 9.79
C LEU A 108 -7.65 35.67 11.06
N SER A 109 -8.04 35.05 12.18
CA SER A 109 -8.42 35.78 13.40
C SER A 109 -7.74 35.24 14.67
N LYS A 110 -7.05 36.13 15.39
CA LYS A 110 -6.45 35.84 16.72
C LYS A 110 -7.48 35.45 17.77
N TRP A 111 -8.73 35.89 17.65
CA TRP A 111 -9.82 35.48 18.54
C TRP A 111 -10.34 34.09 18.20
N GLY A 112 -10.43 33.76 16.91
CA GLY A 112 -10.80 32.43 16.43
C GLY A 112 -9.80 31.37 16.90
N GLU A 113 -8.51 31.66 16.74
CA GLU A 113 -7.42 30.82 17.24
C GLU A 113 -7.58 30.52 18.74
N ARG A 114 -7.71 31.55 19.58
CA ARG A 114 -7.80 31.38 21.04
C ARG A 114 -9.02 30.59 21.51
N LEU A 115 -10.16 30.74 20.84
CA LEU A 115 -11.39 30.05 21.20
C LEU A 115 -11.40 28.60 20.74
N LEU A 116 -10.89 28.32 19.54
CA LEU A 116 -11.00 27.00 18.91
C LEU A 116 -9.83 26.08 19.23
N ASP A 117 -8.66 26.61 19.59
CA ASP A 117 -7.47 25.79 19.87
C ASP A 117 -7.71 24.77 20.99
N SER A 118 -8.29 25.21 22.12
CA SER A 118 -8.62 24.32 23.25
C SER A 118 -9.63 23.23 22.87
N SER A 119 -10.70 23.59 22.15
CA SER A 119 -11.71 22.62 21.70
C SER A 119 -11.14 21.60 20.71
N VAL A 120 -10.28 22.04 19.78
CA VAL A 120 -9.62 21.16 18.81
C VAL A 120 -8.67 20.20 19.50
N GLN A 121 -7.87 20.68 20.45
CA GLN A 121 -6.96 19.83 21.23
C GLN A 121 -7.72 18.80 22.07
N MET A 122 -8.87 19.16 22.64
CA MET A 122 -9.71 18.23 23.40
C MET A 122 -10.24 17.10 22.51
N ILE A 123 -10.76 17.41 21.32
CA ILE A 123 -11.25 16.40 20.36
C ILE A 123 -10.12 15.44 19.94
N ARG A 124 -8.92 15.97 19.67
CA ARG A 124 -7.78 15.15 19.26
C ARG A 124 -7.31 14.16 20.34
N ASN A 125 -7.58 14.47 21.61
CA ASN A 125 -7.18 13.63 22.74
C ASN A 125 -8.20 12.52 23.06
N VAL A 126 -9.40 12.53 22.44
CA VAL A 126 -10.37 11.44 22.65
C VAL A 126 -9.87 10.18 21.94
N PRO A 127 -9.66 9.07 22.66
CA PRO A 127 -9.23 7.83 22.03
C PRO A 127 -10.34 7.30 21.13
N HIS A 128 -10.03 7.01 19.87
CA HIS A 128 -11.00 6.50 18.89
C HIS A 128 -11.67 5.19 19.35
N LEU A 129 -11.00 4.41 20.21
CA LEU A 129 -11.53 3.19 20.82
C LEU A 129 -12.73 3.43 21.74
N ALA A 130 -12.85 4.62 22.35
CA ALA A 130 -13.97 4.96 23.24
C ALA A 130 -15.25 5.36 22.48
N LEU A 131 -15.16 5.57 21.16
CA LEU A 131 -16.28 6.00 20.30
C LEU A 131 -17.00 4.83 19.60
N ILE A 132 -16.49 3.60 19.72
CA ILE A 132 -17.16 2.41 19.17
C ILE A 132 -18.21 1.94 20.19
N PRO A 133 -19.51 2.00 19.87
CA PRO A 133 -20.53 1.43 20.75
C PRO A 133 -20.39 -0.12 20.75
N LEU A 134 -20.35 -0.70 21.95
CA LEU A 134 -20.40 -2.15 22.20
C LEU A 134 -21.81 -2.70 21.98
#